data_AF-A0A194QBU9-F1
#
_entry.id   AF-A0A194QBU9-F1
#
_cell.length_a   1.000
_cell.length_b   1.000
_cell.length_c   1.000
_cell.angle_alpha   90.00
_cell.angle_beta   90.00
_cell.angle_gamma   90.00
#
_symmetry.space_group_name_H-M   'P 1'
#
loop_
_entity.id
_entity.type
_entity.pdbx_description
1 polymer ?
#
loop_
_entity_poly.entity_id
_entity_poly.type
_entity_poly.pdbx_seq_one_letter_code
_entity_poly.pdbx_strand_id
1 'polypeptide(L)'
;MAPSAEDLRKMLDEKIKFGLELITKINVIEELDGNLKLQRKIRQEIHFLQRLQKSDKIKIEQLACSNLRHLSALVDCATRPGAVAVCKIFHINDENKLLVDVISDNGKIWNKVIARNPKSLSALSSGNASYGARSIVDQAQDYVECAKLYPCMYQAPKVVFEFVSGIEESLANKLKSLGVVVKGEILPDSKHNEDDCDNSWESDEELHFNEQNSDQEVPQCLESQLEIKTLNLDVSAMMAYVSNMTNGHCNYVFKQEVLTQQAAWEAERPVKPVLDRLFQGKTLVCCRTAWDDFNKIIDILGGPLEKQRTALLKEMIKVYPDDSGGADDYPRPNLKIRGHVRLGSKVIFNFGHRIKALTVSANEGFVRAALQQGVTYAVFIHESRALTEGKESTGTKIDL
;
A
#
# COMPACT_ATOMS: atom_id res chain seq x y z
N MET A 1 32.42 34.34 10.12
CA MET A 1 33.76 33.71 10.22
C MET A 1 33.63 32.28 9.73
N ALA A 2 34.68 31.68 9.16
CA ALA A 2 34.68 30.25 8.90
C ALA A 2 34.81 29.47 10.23
N PRO A 3 34.15 28.32 10.40
CA PRO A 3 34.30 27.48 11.60
C PRO A 3 35.72 26.89 11.69
N SER A 4 36.20 26.63 12.90
CA SER A 4 37.48 25.96 13.12
C SER A 4 37.40 24.46 12.78
N ALA A 5 38.57 23.80 12.70
CA ALA A 5 38.63 22.35 12.52
C ALA A 5 38.02 21.57 13.72
N GLU A 6 37.99 22.18 14.90
CA GLU A 6 37.37 21.62 16.11
C GLU A 6 35.83 21.76 16.06
N ASP A 7 35.32 22.93 15.65
CA ASP A 7 33.89 23.14 15.39
C ASP A 7 33.36 22.16 14.33
N LEU A 8 34.11 21.96 13.23
CA LEU A 8 33.74 21.04 12.15
C LEU A 8 33.71 19.57 12.63
N ARG A 9 34.61 19.16 13.53
CA ARG A 9 34.54 17.82 14.16
C ARG A 9 33.35 17.71 15.11
N LYS A 10 33.07 18.74 15.93
CA LYS A 10 31.90 18.77 16.81
C LYS A 10 30.57 18.67 16.03
N MET A 11 30.40 19.46 14.97
CA MET A 11 29.22 19.41 14.09
C MET A 11 29.03 18.05 13.42
N LEU A 12 30.14 17.35 13.12
CA LEU A 12 30.12 16.01 12.55
C LEU A 12 29.68 14.96 13.60
N ASP A 13 30.21 15.04 14.81
CA ASP A 13 29.84 14.14 15.91
C ASP A 13 28.38 14.33 16.33
N GLU A 14 27.89 15.58 16.38
CA GLU A 14 26.47 15.91 16.59
C GLU A 14 25.57 15.30 15.50
N LYS A 15 25.98 15.34 14.22
CA LYS A 15 25.27 14.67 13.11
C LYS A 15 25.28 13.15 13.23
N ILE A 16 26.40 12.54 13.61
CA ILE A 16 26.50 11.09 13.83
C ILE A 16 25.56 10.65 14.97
N LYS A 17 25.55 11.39 16.08
CA LYS A 17 24.65 11.15 17.23
C LYS A 17 23.18 11.26 16.81
N PHE A 18 22.82 12.30 16.07
CA PHE A 18 21.46 12.50 15.56
C PHE A 18 21.00 11.33 14.66
N GLY A 19 21.85 10.83 13.76
CA GLY A 19 21.54 9.64 12.96
C GLY A 19 21.26 8.39 13.82
N LEU A 20 22.00 8.19 14.91
CA LEU A 20 21.76 7.07 15.85
C LEU A 20 20.45 7.22 16.63
N GLU A 21 20.05 8.46 16.95
CA GLU A 21 18.74 8.77 17.54
C GLU A 21 17.59 8.46 16.57
N LEU A 22 17.76 8.78 15.28
CA LEU A 22 16.79 8.41 14.23
C LEU A 22 16.63 6.88 14.07
N ILE A 23 17.72 6.11 14.14
CA ILE A 23 17.65 4.63 14.19
C ILE A 23 16.87 4.17 15.43
N THR A 24 17.18 4.71 16.60
CA THR A 24 16.51 4.35 17.86
C THR A 24 15.00 4.62 17.78
N LYS A 25 14.60 5.75 17.17
CA LYS A 25 13.20 6.14 17.01
C LYS A 25 12.43 5.24 16.04
N ILE A 26 13.00 4.85 14.89
CA ILE A 26 12.29 4.01 13.91
C ILE A 26 12.26 2.52 14.28
N ASN A 27 13.22 2.04 15.08
CA ASN A 27 13.25 0.65 15.55
C ASN A 27 11.99 0.24 16.36
N VAL A 28 11.25 1.20 16.93
CA VAL A 28 10.06 0.93 17.78
C VAL A 28 8.88 0.34 16.98
N ILE A 29 8.87 0.44 15.65
CA ILE A 29 7.71 0.12 14.79
C ILE A 29 8.05 -1.03 13.84
N GLU A 30 8.29 -2.22 14.41
CA GLU A 30 8.76 -3.40 13.65
C GLU A 30 7.80 -3.85 12.54
N GLU A 31 6.48 -3.66 12.72
CA GLU A 31 5.45 -4.07 11.75
C GLU A 31 5.32 -3.16 10.52
N LEU A 32 5.99 -2.01 10.50
CA LEU A 32 5.91 -1.07 9.38
C LEU A 32 6.65 -1.61 8.14
N ASP A 33 5.91 -1.86 7.06
CA ASP A 33 6.49 -2.30 5.79
C ASP A 33 7.62 -1.35 5.35
N GLY A 34 8.74 -1.93 4.92
CA GLY A 34 9.97 -1.25 4.54
C GLY A 34 10.77 -0.53 5.64
N ASN A 35 10.42 -0.62 6.93
CA ASN A 35 11.22 -0.06 8.05
C ASN A 35 12.72 -0.41 7.94
N LEU A 36 13.05 -1.68 7.70
CA LEU A 36 14.44 -2.15 7.53
C LEU A 36 15.21 -1.43 6.40
N LYS A 37 14.51 -0.88 5.41
CA LYS A 37 15.11 -0.17 4.27
C LYS A 37 15.32 1.32 4.57
N LEU A 38 14.43 1.91 5.37
CA LEU A 38 14.68 3.19 6.04
C LEU A 38 15.90 3.12 6.96
N GLN A 39 15.95 2.13 7.87
CA GLN A 39 17.13 1.91 8.73
C GLN A 39 18.44 1.79 7.94
N ARG A 40 18.42 1.17 6.75
CA ARG A 40 19.59 1.07 5.87
C ARG A 40 20.04 2.42 5.32
N LYS A 41 19.11 3.29 4.88
CA LYS A 41 19.43 4.65 4.43
C LYS A 41 20.10 5.48 5.52
N ILE A 42 19.56 5.45 6.73
CA ILE A 42 20.13 6.16 7.89
C ILE A 42 21.51 5.60 8.24
N ARG A 43 21.70 4.26 8.24
CA ARG A 43 23.02 3.63 8.48
C ARG A 43 24.05 3.98 7.40
N GLN A 44 23.64 4.16 6.14
CA GLN A 44 24.53 4.59 5.05
C GLN A 44 25.02 6.03 5.27
N GLU A 45 24.12 6.95 5.63
CA GLU A 45 24.46 8.35 5.97
C GLU A 45 25.39 8.41 7.21
N ILE A 46 25.10 7.65 8.27
CA ILE A 46 25.98 7.53 9.45
C ILE A 46 27.37 7.03 9.05
N HIS A 47 27.47 6.00 8.20
CA HIS A 47 28.76 5.48 7.75
C HIS A 47 29.53 6.45 6.84
N PHE A 48 28.85 7.30 6.07
CA PHE A 48 29.50 8.40 5.33
C PHE A 48 30.12 9.40 6.31
N LEU A 49 29.36 9.86 7.30
CA LEU A 49 29.83 10.80 8.33
C LEU A 49 30.99 10.20 9.16
N GLN A 50 30.90 8.93 9.57
CA GLN A 50 31.99 8.20 10.25
C GLN A 50 33.25 8.02 9.39
N ARG A 51 33.14 8.06 8.05
CA ARG A 51 34.31 8.09 7.15
C ARG A 51 34.94 9.47 7.10
N LEU A 52 34.15 10.55 7.09
CA LEU A 52 34.67 11.92 7.20
C LEU A 52 35.39 12.16 8.52
N GLN A 53 34.94 11.56 9.62
CA GLN A 53 35.54 11.69 10.96
C GLN A 53 37.02 11.24 10.99
N LYS A 54 37.37 10.28 10.12
CA LYS A 54 38.71 9.72 9.93
C LYS A 54 39.57 10.48 8.90
N SER A 55 39.05 11.57 8.34
CA SER A 55 39.77 12.49 7.45
C SER A 55 40.20 13.73 8.23
N ASP A 56 41.44 14.17 8.04
CA ASP A 56 41.91 15.48 8.55
C ASP A 56 41.55 16.66 7.63
N LYS A 57 40.76 16.40 6.58
CA LYS A 57 40.18 17.41 5.69
C LYS A 57 38.67 17.22 5.60
N ILE A 58 37.96 17.81 6.56
CA ILE A 58 36.49 17.97 6.54
C ILE A 58 36.18 19.31 5.89
N LYS A 59 35.34 19.32 4.84
CA LYS A 59 34.78 20.57 4.29
C LYS A 59 33.43 20.89 4.93
N ILE A 60 33.12 22.18 5.09
CA ILE A 60 31.79 22.63 5.55
C ILE A 60 30.68 22.20 4.56
N GLU A 61 30.98 22.22 3.26
CA GLU A 61 30.12 21.73 2.16
C GLU A 61 29.61 20.29 2.44
N GLN A 62 30.52 19.40 2.86
CA GLN A 62 30.20 17.98 3.13
C GLN A 62 29.34 17.79 4.38
N LEU A 63 29.28 18.78 5.28
CA LEU A 63 28.37 18.79 6.42
C LEU A 63 27.02 19.42 6.06
N ALA A 64 27.00 20.39 5.13
CA ALA A 64 25.78 21.03 4.64
C ALA A 64 24.90 20.03 3.87
N CYS A 65 25.45 19.37 2.84
CA CYS A 65 24.76 18.43 1.94
C CYS A 65 24.35 17.07 2.58
N SER A 66 24.20 17.01 3.91
CA SER A 66 23.91 15.77 4.65
C SER A 66 22.42 15.44 4.62
N ASN A 67 22.08 14.23 4.19
CA ASN A 67 20.70 13.75 4.02
C ASN A 67 19.91 13.66 5.34
N LEU A 68 20.57 13.79 6.50
CA LEU A 68 19.94 13.68 7.82
C LEU A 68 18.72 14.60 8.02
N ARG A 69 18.63 15.75 7.33
CA ARG A 69 17.43 16.60 7.40
C ARG A 69 16.21 15.94 6.76
N HIS A 70 16.38 15.32 5.60
CA HIS A 70 15.34 14.55 4.92
C HIS A 70 15.03 13.26 5.68
N LEU A 71 16.06 12.56 6.16
CA LEU A 71 15.92 11.32 6.93
C LEU A 71 15.29 11.52 8.32
N SER A 72 15.42 12.70 8.94
CA SER A 72 14.67 13.04 10.16
C SER A 72 13.19 13.14 9.86
N ALA A 73 12.83 14.02 8.91
CA ALA A 73 11.45 14.22 8.49
C ALA A 73 10.82 12.89 8.08
N LEU A 74 11.51 12.04 7.35
CA LEU A 74 11.09 10.65 7.10
C LEU A 74 10.75 9.85 8.37
N VAL A 75 11.68 9.78 9.32
CA VAL A 75 11.51 9.01 10.56
C VAL A 75 10.41 9.57 11.43
N ASP A 76 10.24 10.88 11.53
CA ASP A 76 9.21 11.55 12.33
C ASP A 76 7.77 11.09 11.95
N CYS A 77 7.62 10.43 10.80
CA CYS A 77 6.42 10.45 9.99
C CYS A 77 5.97 9.07 9.55
N ALA A 78 6.95 8.23 9.23
CA ALA A 78 6.85 6.80 9.48
C ALA A 78 6.45 6.48 10.94
N THR A 79 6.67 7.40 11.90
CA THR A 79 6.33 7.21 13.32
C THR A 79 4.99 7.76 13.82
N ARG A 80 4.06 8.19 12.96
CA ARG A 80 2.69 8.56 13.43
C ARG A 80 1.68 7.42 13.33
N PRO A 81 0.59 7.48 14.13
CA PRO A 81 -0.53 6.56 14.03
C PRO A 81 -1.05 6.43 12.58
N GLY A 82 -1.32 5.19 12.16
CA GLY A 82 -1.91 4.92 10.84
C GLY A 82 -0.94 4.95 9.66
N ALA A 83 0.38 5.11 9.88
CA ALA A 83 1.39 4.76 8.87
C ALA A 83 1.42 3.24 8.68
N VAL A 84 1.36 2.77 7.43
CA VAL A 84 1.30 1.33 7.07
C VAL A 84 2.45 0.88 6.16
N ALA A 85 3.17 1.81 5.52
CA ALA A 85 4.41 1.53 4.84
C ALA A 85 5.33 2.76 4.77
N VAL A 86 6.63 2.49 4.72
CA VAL A 86 7.72 3.39 4.33
C VAL A 86 8.65 2.61 3.39
N CYS A 87 9.52 3.26 2.64
CA CYS A 87 10.46 2.61 1.71
C CYS A 87 9.83 1.49 0.83
N LYS A 88 8.76 1.85 0.09
CA LYS A 88 8.04 1.00 -0.88
C LYS A 88 8.32 1.43 -2.33
N ILE A 89 8.04 0.58 -3.32
CA ILE A 89 8.09 0.93 -4.76
C ILE A 89 6.77 0.61 -5.43
N PHE A 90 6.31 1.54 -6.27
CA PHE A 90 5.24 1.34 -7.24
C PHE A 90 5.82 1.45 -8.65
N HIS A 91 5.10 0.96 -9.66
CA HIS A 91 5.52 1.01 -11.05
C HIS A 91 4.47 1.79 -11.85
N ILE A 92 4.90 2.75 -12.67
CA ILE A 92 3.99 3.51 -13.55
C ILE A 92 3.79 2.72 -14.85
N ASN A 93 4.87 2.09 -15.32
CA ASN A 93 4.91 1.11 -16.39
C ASN A 93 6.10 0.15 -16.10
N ASP A 94 6.54 -0.64 -17.07
CA ASP A 94 7.61 -1.64 -16.85
C ASP A 94 9.01 -1.04 -16.67
N GLU A 95 9.21 0.22 -17.10
CA GLU A 95 10.48 0.96 -17.03
C GLU A 95 10.48 1.93 -15.83
N ASN A 96 9.42 2.74 -15.72
CA ASN A 96 9.28 3.84 -14.78
C ASN A 96 8.73 3.38 -13.42
N LYS A 97 9.41 3.78 -12.34
CA LYS A 97 9.10 3.37 -10.97
C LYS A 97 8.87 4.58 -10.10
N LEU A 98 7.76 4.58 -9.37
CA LEU A 98 7.44 5.62 -8.42
C LEU A 98 7.82 5.26 -6.99
N LEU A 99 8.31 6.29 -6.36
CA LEU A 99 8.72 6.45 -4.99
C LEU A 99 7.55 7.05 -4.22
N VAL A 100 6.61 6.23 -3.73
CA VAL A 100 5.44 6.69 -2.97
C VAL A 100 5.80 6.70 -1.50
N ASP A 101 6.18 7.87 -1.00
CA ASP A 101 7.30 7.88 -0.10
C ASP A 101 6.98 7.34 1.34
N VAL A 102 5.73 7.42 1.78
CA VAL A 102 5.14 6.79 2.98
C VAL A 102 3.67 6.64 2.63
N ILE A 103 3.05 5.63 3.21
CA ILE A 103 1.64 5.32 3.03
C ILE A 103 0.94 5.36 4.37
N SER A 104 -0.17 6.10 4.45
CA SER A 104 -1.00 6.21 5.65
C SER A 104 -2.48 5.99 5.35
N ASP A 105 -3.29 5.87 6.42
CA ASP A 105 -4.73 5.50 6.38
C ASP A 105 -5.00 4.29 5.47
N ASN A 106 -4.46 3.14 5.84
CA ASN A 106 -4.80 1.85 5.21
C ASN A 106 -4.56 1.83 3.68
N GLY A 107 -3.62 2.63 3.17
CA GLY A 107 -3.35 2.74 1.73
C GLY A 107 -3.96 3.96 1.05
N LYS A 108 -4.80 4.75 1.74
CA LYS A 108 -5.57 5.85 1.13
C LYS A 108 -4.82 7.18 1.01
N ILE A 109 -3.67 7.36 1.68
CA ILE A 109 -2.88 8.60 1.61
C ILE A 109 -1.42 8.27 1.28
N TRP A 110 -0.84 9.03 0.34
CA TRP A 110 0.48 8.85 -0.28
C TRP A 110 1.29 10.16 -0.16
N ASN A 111 2.37 10.17 0.63
CA ASN A 111 2.80 11.39 1.32
C ASN A 111 4.19 11.97 0.96
N LYS A 112 4.52 12.32 -0.31
CA LYS A 112 5.86 12.82 -0.69
C LYS A 112 6.39 13.94 0.24
N VAL A 113 7.67 13.91 0.60
CA VAL A 113 8.34 14.99 1.32
C VAL A 113 9.54 15.59 0.64
N ILE A 114 9.66 16.88 0.91
CA ILE A 114 10.61 17.80 0.36
C ILE A 114 11.24 18.57 1.52
N ALA A 115 12.52 18.30 1.79
CA ALA A 115 13.34 19.07 2.72
C ALA A 115 14.19 20.16 2.02
N ARG A 116 14.10 20.27 0.69
CA ARG A 116 14.84 21.24 -0.16
C ARG A 116 14.44 22.69 0.18
N ASN A 117 15.27 23.65 -0.21
CA ASN A 117 15.01 25.09 -0.05
C ASN A 117 13.85 25.55 -0.97
N PRO A 118 12.89 26.36 -0.47
CA PRO A 118 11.78 26.91 -1.27
C PRO A 118 12.22 27.61 -2.57
N LYS A 119 13.22 28.49 -2.50
CA LYS A 119 13.69 29.26 -3.66
C LYS A 119 14.26 28.36 -4.75
N SER A 120 15.02 27.33 -4.34
CA SER A 120 15.58 26.34 -5.26
C SER A 120 14.51 25.49 -5.94
N LEU A 121 13.41 25.18 -5.24
CA LEU A 121 12.26 24.48 -5.81
C LEU A 121 11.52 25.34 -6.85
N SER A 122 11.32 26.63 -6.58
CA SER A 122 10.69 27.57 -7.51
C SER A 122 11.55 27.83 -8.75
N ALA A 123 12.85 28.13 -8.58
CA ALA A 123 13.77 28.34 -9.69
C ALA A 123 13.81 27.14 -10.66
N LEU A 124 13.90 25.92 -10.11
CA LEU A 124 13.84 24.68 -10.88
C LEU A 124 12.49 24.49 -11.59
N SER A 125 11.39 24.87 -10.93
CA SER A 125 10.01 24.71 -11.46
C SER A 125 9.57 25.81 -12.44
N SER A 126 10.39 26.86 -12.60
CA SER A 126 10.24 27.95 -13.57
C SER A 126 11.10 27.76 -14.83
N GLY A 127 11.90 26.69 -14.90
CA GLY A 127 12.73 26.36 -16.07
C GLY A 127 14.17 26.87 -16.03
N ASN A 128 14.61 27.49 -14.94
CA ASN A 128 16.00 27.94 -14.74
C ASN A 128 16.90 26.76 -14.31
N ALA A 129 16.83 25.65 -15.04
CA ALA A 129 17.36 24.34 -14.67
C ALA A 129 18.39 23.82 -15.68
N SER A 130 19.25 22.90 -15.24
CA SER A 130 20.08 22.09 -16.13
C SER A 130 19.21 21.16 -16.99
N TYR A 131 19.65 20.92 -18.23
CA TYR A 131 18.91 20.07 -19.18
C TYR A 131 18.76 18.64 -18.63
N GLY A 132 17.52 18.24 -18.33
CA GLY A 132 17.15 16.92 -17.80
C GLY A 132 16.69 16.91 -16.34
N ALA A 133 16.92 17.98 -15.57
CA ALA A 133 16.53 18.01 -14.15
C ALA A 133 15.00 18.07 -13.97
N ARG A 134 14.43 17.11 -13.22
CA ARG A 134 12.98 17.01 -12.99
C ARG A 134 12.51 17.93 -11.87
N SER A 135 11.52 18.76 -12.15
CA SER A 135 10.93 19.67 -11.16
C SER A 135 10.03 18.93 -10.15
N ILE A 136 9.64 19.62 -9.07
CA ILE A 136 8.68 19.06 -8.12
C ILE A 136 7.26 18.95 -8.72
N VAL A 137 6.97 19.71 -9.79
CA VAL A 137 5.73 19.66 -10.56
C VAL A 137 5.65 18.36 -11.36
N ASP A 138 6.76 17.91 -11.95
CA ASP A 138 6.83 16.64 -12.68
C ASP A 138 6.66 15.45 -11.72
N GLN A 139 7.26 15.52 -10.53
CA GLN A 139 7.08 14.52 -9.47
C GLN A 139 5.62 14.46 -8.96
N ALA A 140 4.94 15.61 -8.90
CA ALA A 140 3.52 15.67 -8.53
C ALA A 140 2.63 14.99 -9.58
N GLN A 141 2.92 15.19 -10.87
CA GLN A 141 2.23 14.51 -11.96
C GLN A 141 2.43 12.99 -11.89
N ASP A 142 3.67 12.52 -11.75
CA ASP A 142 3.98 11.09 -11.56
C ASP A 142 3.19 10.47 -10.41
N TYR A 143 3.12 11.16 -9.27
CA TYR A 143 2.35 10.73 -8.10
C TYR A 143 0.85 10.61 -8.37
N VAL A 144 0.25 11.64 -8.96
CA VAL A 144 -1.18 11.70 -9.24
C VAL A 144 -1.58 10.73 -10.36
N GLU A 145 -0.68 10.39 -11.27
CA GLU A 145 -0.89 9.34 -12.27
C GLU A 145 -0.74 7.93 -11.66
N CYS A 146 0.34 7.67 -10.92
CA CYS A 146 0.57 6.37 -10.30
C CYS A 146 -0.54 6.00 -9.30
N ALA A 147 -1.04 6.97 -8.50
CA ALA A 147 -2.14 6.76 -7.57
C ALA A 147 -3.41 6.21 -8.24
N LYS A 148 -3.66 6.56 -9.52
CA LYS A 148 -4.81 6.04 -10.29
C LYS A 148 -4.65 4.57 -10.70
N LEU A 149 -3.41 4.07 -10.81
CA LEU A 149 -3.10 2.67 -11.14
C LEU A 149 -3.27 1.74 -9.93
N TYR A 150 -3.07 2.28 -8.72
CA TYR A 150 -3.09 1.55 -7.45
C TYR A 150 -4.23 2.00 -6.49
N PRO A 151 -5.50 1.91 -6.90
CA PRO A 151 -6.60 2.35 -6.07
C PRO A 151 -6.77 1.47 -4.82
N CYS A 152 -6.88 2.09 -3.64
CA CYS A 152 -7.32 1.42 -2.43
C CYS A 152 -8.87 1.41 -2.39
N MET A 153 -9.48 0.23 -2.31
CA MET A 153 -10.95 0.08 -2.36
C MET A 153 -11.61 0.85 -3.52
N TYR A 154 -11.00 0.78 -4.71
CA TYR A 154 -11.40 1.47 -5.95
C TYR A 154 -11.34 3.00 -5.94
N GLN A 155 -10.73 3.60 -4.92
CA GLN A 155 -10.43 5.03 -4.82
C GLN A 155 -8.92 5.26 -5.00
N ALA A 156 -8.52 6.20 -5.85
CA ALA A 156 -7.11 6.56 -6.00
C ALA A 156 -6.59 7.21 -4.69
N PRO A 157 -5.42 6.80 -4.17
CA PRO A 157 -4.88 7.39 -2.94
C PRO A 157 -4.65 8.90 -3.05
N LYS A 158 -4.95 9.61 -1.97
CA LYS A 158 -4.76 11.05 -1.85
C LYS A 158 -3.28 11.38 -1.79
N VAL A 159 -2.78 12.05 -2.81
CA VAL A 159 -1.40 12.55 -2.85
C VAL A 159 -1.27 13.78 -1.94
N VAL A 160 -0.34 13.70 -0.99
CA VAL A 160 0.08 14.80 -0.11
C VAL A 160 1.55 15.09 -0.40
N PHE A 161 1.89 16.36 -0.63
CA PHE A 161 3.28 16.82 -0.73
C PHE A 161 3.58 17.74 0.45
N GLU A 162 4.58 17.39 1.25
CA GLU A 162 4.88 18.08 2.49
C GLU A 162 6.29 18.69 2.49
N PHE A 163 6.36 19.92 2.98
CA PHE A 163 7.49 20.82 2.79
C PHE A 163 8.07 21.23 4.15
N VAL A 164 9.12 20.52 4.56
CA VAL A 164 9.83 20.69 5.86
C VAL A 164 10.53 22.06 5.96
N SER A 165 10.71 22.73 4.83
CA SER A 165 11.34 24.04 4.69
C SER A 165 10.35 25.13 4.23
N GLY A 166 9.05 24.80 4.18
CA GLY A 166 8.03 25.62 3.52
C GLY A 166 8.10 25.57 1.98
N ILE A 167 7.19 26.31 1.34
CA ILE A 167 7.05 26.42 -0.11
C ILE A 167 6.46 27.78 -0.48
N GLU A 168 6.92 28.38 -1.58
CA GLU A 168 6.41 29.65 -2.08
C GLU A 168 4.98 29.52 -2.66
N GLU A 169 4.16 30.55 -2.46
CA GLU A 169 2.71 30.51 -2.72
C GLU A 169 2.35 30.14 -4.17
N SER A 170 3.04 30.70 -5.17
CA SER A 170 2.81 30.39 -6.58
C SER A 170 3.00 28.90 -6.88
N LEU A 171 4.08 28.29 -6.38
CA LEU A 171 4.39 26.88 -6.55
C LEU A 171 3.44 25.99 -5.76
N ALA A 172 3.07 26.39 -4.54
CA ALA A 172 2.08 25.70 -3.74
C ALA A 172 0.71 25.65 -4.45
N ASN A 173 0.29 26.75 -5.07
CA ASN A 173 -0.97 26.83 -5.80
C ASN A 173 -0.91 26.06 -7.14
N LYS A 174 0.24 26.02 -7.82
CA LYS A 174 0.51 25.17 -9.00
C LYS A 174 0.40 23.67 -8.65
N LEU A 175 0.90 23.24 -7.49
CA LEU A 175 0.78 21.85 -7.05
C LEU A 175 -0.66 21.48 -6.65
N LYS A 176 -1.37 22.38 -5.95
CA LYS A 176 -2.80 22.20 -5.63
C LYS A 176 -3.66 22.01 -6.87
N SER A 177 -3.38 22.71 -7.98
CA SER A 177 -4.14 22.57 -9.23
C SER A 177 -3.95 21.22 -9.94
N LEU A 178 -2.85 20.50 -9.65
CA LEU A 178 -2.63 19.12 -10.10
C LEU A 178 -3.36 18.07 -9.24
N GLY A 179 -4.05 18.48 -8.16
CA GLY A 179 -4.72 17.58 -7.22
C GLY A 179 -3.85 17.10 -6.06
N VAL A 180 -2.65 17.67 -5.88
CA VAL A 180 -1.78 17.39 -4.74
C VAL A 180 -2.15 18.27 -3.55
N VAL A 181 -2.31 17.66 -2.37
CA VAL A 181 -2.48 18.42 -1.12
C VAL A 181 -1.12 18.86 -0.59
N VAL A 182 -0.82 20.15 -0.79
CA VAL A 182 0.37 20.82 -0.28
C VAL A 182 0.26 21.09 1.22
N LYS A 183 1.37 20.91 1.94
CA LYS A 183 1.42 20.89 3.41
C LYS A 183 2.79 21.38 3.92
N GLY A 184 2.82 21.99 5.10
CA GLY A 184 3.96 22.79 5.56
C GLY A 184 3.69 24.30 5.40
N GLU A 185 4.69 25.14 5.71
CA GLU A 185 4.56 26.59 5.69
C GLU A 185 4.42 27.15 4.26
N ILE A 186 3.45 28.04 4.04
CA ILE A 186 3.30 28.76 2.77
C ILE A 186 4.00 30.12 2.92
N LEU A 187 4.99 30.35 2.07
CA LEU A 187 5.84 31.53 2.07
C LEU A 187 5.42 32.48 0.93
N PRO A 188 5.56 33.81 1.09
CA PRO A 188 5.36 34.74 0.00
C PRO A 188 6.41 34.52 -1.10
N ASP A 189 6.01 34.65 -2.36
CA ASP A 189 6.91 34.49 -3.51
C ASP A 189 8.09 35.48 -3.44
N SER A 190 9.32 34.97 -3.58
CA SER A 190 10.50 35.81 -3.69
C SER A 190 10.41 36.72 -4.93
N LYS A 191 10.65 38.02 -4.75
CA LYS A 191 10.94 38.89 -5.90
C LYS A 191 12.25 38.42 -6.53
N HIS A 192 12.19 37.98 -7.79
CA HIS A 192 13.37 37.67 -8.58
C HIS A 192 14.17 38.95 -8.85
N ASN A 193 15.16 39.22 -7.99
CA ASN A 193 16.34 39.97 -8.41
C ASN A 193 17.22 38.98 -9.20
N GLU A 194 17.67 39.36 -10.39
CA GLU A 194 18.34 38.45 -11.33
C GLU A 194 19.80 38.15 -10.94
N ASP A 195 20.34 38.86 -9.94
CA ASP A 195 21.77 38.83 -9.57
C ASP A 195 22.16 37.79 -8.49
N ASP A 196 21.22 37.27 -7.68
CA ASP A 196 21.50 36.31 -6.59
C ASP A 196 21.70 34.87 -7.11
N CYS A 197 22.54 34.71 -8.13
CA CYS A 197 23.01 33.42 -8.64
C CYS A 197 24.10 32.81 -7.73
N ASP A 198 23.77 32.55 -6.46
CA ASP A 198 24.68 31.88 -5.53
C ASP A 198 24.94 30.44 -6.01
N ASN A 199 26.17 30.20 -6.48
CA ASN A 199 26.61 28.95 -7.09
C ASN A 199 26.95 27.90 -6.01
N SER A 200 26.04 27.69 -5.07
CA SER A 200 26.03 26.52 -4.20
C SER A 200 25.61 25.30 -5.02
N TRP A 201 26.58 24.72 -5.74
CA TRP A 201 26.47 23.38 -6.31
C TRP A 201 26.41 22.35 -5.17
N GLU A 202 25.25 22.22 -4.53
CA GLU A 202 24.88 20.95 -3.90
C GLU A 202 24.86 19.90 -5.02
N SER A 203 25.91 19.08 -5.07
CA SER A 203 26.13 18.13 -6.16
C SER A 203 24.92 17.20 -6.31
N ASP A 204 24.34 17.15 -7.50
CA ASP A 204 23.36 16.13 -7.90
C ASP A 204 24.06 14.76 -7.98
N GLU A 205 24.38 14.16 -6.83
CA GLU A 205 24.58 12.71 -6.72
C GLU A 205 23.23 12.02 -6.90
N GLU A 206 22.75 11.98 -8.15
CA GLU A 206 21.65 11.09 -8.58
C GLU A 206 22.11 9.62 -8.45
N LEU A 207 22.11 9.12 -7.21
CA LEU A 207 22.20 7.69 -6.94
C LEU A 207 20.96 7.01 -7.52
N HIS A 208 21.13 6.45 -8.71
CA HIS A 208 20.12 5.66 -9.40
C HIS A 208 19.44 4.67 -8.45
N PHE A 209 18.11 4.77 -8.40
CA PHE A 209 17.15 3.90 -7.68
C PHE A 209 16.92 4.12 -6.17
N ASN A 210 15.66 4.46 -5.86
CA ASN A 210 14.87 4.05 -4.69
C ASN A 210 14.99 4.84 -3.34
N GLU A 211 13.91 5.58 -3.01
CA GLU A 211 13.21 5.77 -1.69
C GLU A 211 13.50 7.04 -0.76
N GLN A 212 12.56 7.97 -0.39
CA GLN A 212 11.59 8.16 0.78
C GLN A 212 12.13 8.94 2.05
N ASN A 213 11.48 9.79 2.95
CA ASN A 213 10.21 10.65 3.07
C ASN A 213 10.19 11.86 4.15
N SER A 214 9.21 12.45 4.94
CA SER A 214 7.82 12.31 5.58
C SER A 214 7.31 13.50 6.51
N ASP A 215 6.00 13.54 6.89
CA ASP A 215 4.98 14.60 7.24
C ASP A 215 5.16 15.58 8.47
N GLN A 216 4.24 16.37 9.11
CA GLN A 216 2.76 16.56 9.26
C GLN A 216 2.43 18.03 9.73
N GLU A 217 1.20 18.56 9.85
CA GLU A 217 -0.18 17.97 9.81
C GLU A 217 -1.23 18.81 9.01
N VAL A 218 -2.52 18.80 9.38
CA VAL A 218 -3.67 18.84 8.45
C VAL A 218 -4.78 19.83 8.88
N PRO A 219 -5.44 20.50 7.92
CA PRO A 219 -6.90 20.72 8.01
C PRO A 219 -7.75 19.90 7.01
N GLN A 220 -9.01 19.71 7.37
CA GLN A 220 -9.93 18.69 6.87
C GLN A 220 -10.88 19.21 5.78
N CYS A 221 -11.20 18.40 4.74
CA CYS A 221 -12.35 18.67 3.88
C CYS A 221 -12.89 17.41 3.16
N LEU A 222 -14.22 17.31 3.15
CA LEU A 222 -15.15 16.45 2.41
C LEU A 222 -14.84 14.94 2.27
N GLU A 223 -15.62 14.15 3.01
CA GLU A 223 -15.76 12.71 2.81
C GLU A 223 -16.70 12.40 1.64
N SER A 224 -16.27 11.53 0.72
CA SER A 224 -17.16 10.80 -0.18
C SER A 224 -16.76 9.32 -0.20
N GLN A 225 -16.99 8.64 0.94
CA GLN A 225 -16.77 7.20 1.04
C GLN A 225 -17.67 6.48 0.01
N LEU A 226 -17.08 6.07 -1.12
CA LEU A 226 -17.76 5.29 -2.15
C LEU A 226 -18.05 3.89 -1.59
N GLU A 227 -19.20 3.76 -0.96
CA GLU A 227 -19.72 2.50 -0.43
C GLU A 227 -19.80 1.46 -1.56
N ILE A 228 -19.01 0.38 -1.45
CA ILE A 228 -19.02 -0.68 -2.46
C ILE A 228 -20.37 -1.41 -2.39
N LYS A 229 -21.06 -1.48 -3.53
CA LYS A 229 -22.43 -2.05 -3.65
C LYS A 229 -22.48 -3.43 -4.29
N THR A 230 -21.35 -3.92 -4.80
CA THR A 230 -21.23 -5.18 -5.53
C THR A 230 -20.15 -6.06 -4.89
N LEU A 231 -20.45 -7.33 -4.68
CA LEU A 231 -19.52 -8.32 -4.12
C LEU A 231 -19.24 -9.42 -5.15
N ASN A 232 -17.96 -9.65 -5.45
CA ASN A 232 -17.51 -10.76 -6.28
C ASN A 232 -17.22 -11.98 -5.39
N LEU A 233 -18.02 -13.04 -5.48
CA LEU A 233 -17.84 -14.22 -4.65
C LEU A 233 -16.87 -15.22 -5.31
N ASP A 234 -15.75 -15.47 -4.64
CA ASP A 234 -14.84 -16.57 -4.98
C ASP A 234 -15.45 -17.94 -4.63
N VAL A 235 -14.91 -19.00 -5.22
CA VAL A 235 -15.26 -20.40 -4.93
C VAL A 235 -15.27 -20.66 -3.42
N SER A 236 -14.26 -20.16 -2.70
CA SER A 236 -14.14 -20.38 -1.25
C SER A 236 -15.22 -19.67 -0.42
N ALA A 237 -15.72 -18.51 -0.87
CA ALA A 237 -16.83 -17.80 -0.23
C ALA A 237 -18.17 -18.51 -0.49
N MET A 238 -18.40 -18.98 -1.72
CA MET A 238 -19.59 -19.76 -2.06
C MET A 238 -19.63 -21.09 -1.28
N MET A 239 -18.49 -21.81 -1.17
CA MET A 239 -18.37 -23.00 -0.32
C MET A 239 -18.66 -22.70 1.16
N ALA A 240 -18.03 -21.68 1.74
CA ALA A 240 -18.22 -21.32 3.14
C ALA A 240 -19.66 -20.86 3.44
N TYR A 241 -20.38 -20.30 2.46
CA TYR A 241 -21.77 -19.88 2.62
C TYR A 241 -22.76 -21.06 2.65
N VAL A 242 -22.51 -22.12 1.88
CA VAL A 242 -23.44 -23.28 1.74
C VAL A 242 -23.05 -24.51 2.56
N SER A 243 -21.83 -24.58 3.10
CA SER A 243 -21.32 -25.68 3.93
C SER A 243 -22.26 -26.01 5.11
N ASN A 244 -22.40 -27.29 5.44
CA ASN A 244 -23.19 -27.68 6.61
C ASN A 244 -22.56 -27.18 7.92
N MET A 245 -21.22 -27.21 8.02
CA MET A 245 -20.46 -26.70 9.16
C MET A 245 -20.91 -25.29 9.56
N THR A 246 -20.99 -24.38 8.58
CA THR A 246 -21.34 -22.96 8.80
C THR A 246 -22.84 -22.69 8.91
N ASN A 247 -23.66 -23.69 8.57
CA ASN A 247 -25.11 -23.64 8.67
C ASN A 247 -25.63 -24.50 9.86
N GLY A 248 -24.83 -24.59 10.94
CA GLY A 248 -25.23 -25.17 12.23
C GLY A 248 -24.71 -26.58 12.53
N HIS A 249 -23.93 -27.21 11.64
CA HIS A 249 -23.38 -28.56 11.83
C HIS A 249 -21.87 -28.55 12.13
N CYS A 250 -21.38 -27.57 12.90
CA CYS A 250 -19.99 -27.51 13.36
C CYS A 250 -19.68 -28.46 14.54
N ASN A 251 -20.66 -29.23 15.04
CA ASN A 251 -20.50 -30.11 16.20
C ASN A 251 -20.05 -31.54 15.85
N TYR A 252 -18.99 -31.68 15.06
CA TYR A 252 -18.47 -32.96 14.58
C TYR A 252 -16.94 -33.07 14.66
N VAL A 253 -16.46 -34.19 15.20
CA VAL A 253 -15.07 -34.64 15.09
C VAL A 253 -14.93 -35.53 13.86
N PHE A 254 -14.26 -35.03 12.84
CA PHE A 254 -14.04 -35.72 11.57
C PHE A 254 -12.74 -36.56 11.61
N LYS A 255 -12.66 -37.56 10.72
CA LYS A 255 -11.43 -38.35 10.48
C LYS A 255 -10.27 -37.54 9.89
N GLN A 256 -10.54 -36.33 9.39
CA GLN A 256 -9.55 -35.40 8.88
C GLN A 256 -9.40 -34.27 9.90
N GLU A 257 -8.23 -34.18 10.54
CA GLU A 257 -7.92 -33.20 11.60
C GLU A 257 -8.23 -31.76 11.17
N VAL A 258 -7.95 -31.41 9.90
CA VAL A 258 -8.24 -30.09 9.32
C VAL A 258 -9.74 -29.75 9.33
N LEU A 259 -10.62 -30.74 9.13
CA LEU A 259 -12.07 -30.52 9.19
C LEU A 259 -12.54 -30.34 10.63
N THR A 260 -12.02 -31.15 11.57
CA THR A 260 -12.27 -30.99 13.01
C THR A 260 -11.80 -29.62 13.51
N GLN A 261 -10.64 -29.16 13.05
CA GLN A 261 -10.09 -27.85 13.42
C GLN A 261 -10.93 -26.69 12.87
N GLN A 262 -11.42 -26.79 11.62
CA GLN A 262 -12.35 -25.82 11.05
C GLN A 262 -13.71 -25.83 11.77
N ALA A 263 -14.19 -27.00 12.19
CA ALA A 263 -15.44 -27.14 12.93
C ALA A 263 -15.37 -26.45 14.31
N ALA A 264 -14.26 -26.65 15.04
CA ALA A 264 -13.96 -25.92 16.27
C ALA A 264 -13.86 -24.41 16.04
N TRP A 265 -13.22 -23.96 14.96
CA TRP A 265 -13.17 -22.53 14.60
C TRP A 265 -14.55 -21.96 14.23
N GLU A 266 -15.46 -22.72 13.63
CA GLU A 266 -16.82 -22.23 13.33
C GLU A 266 -17.69 -22.12 14.60
N ALA A 267 -17.48 -23.00 15.59
CA ALA A 267 -18.13 -22.88 16.90
C ALA A 267 -17.64 -21.64 17.68
N GLU A 268 -16.35 -21.31 17.59
CA GLU A 268 -15.75 -20.14 18.25
C GLU A 268 -16.01 -18.82 17.48
N ARG A 269 -15.92 -18.87 16.14
CA ARG A 269 -15.98 -17.74 15.21
C ARG A 269 -16.81 -18.11 13.98
N PRO A 270 -18.16 -18.01 14.05
CA PRO A 270 -19.03 -18.43 12.97
C PRO A 270 -18.92 -17.49 11.75
N VAL A 271 -18.62 -18.06 10.59
CA VAL A 271 -18.41 -17.33 9.33
C VAL A 271 -19.74 -16.92 8.68
N LYS A 272 -20.79 -17.73 8.79
CA LYS A 272 -22.07 -17.47 8.12
C LYS A 272 -22.71 -16.11 8.51
N PRO A 273 -22.81 -15.72 9.79
CA PRO A 273 -23.35 -14.40 10.18
C PRO A 273 -22.49 -13.21 9.73
N VAL A 274 -21.18 -13.42 9.51
CA VAL A 274 -20.27 -12.40 8.97
C VAL A 274 -20.54 -12.19 7.48
N LEU A 275 -20.70 -13.28 6.72
CA LEU A 275 -21.07 -13.22 5.31
C LEU A 275 -22.47 -12.63 5.12
N ASP A 276 -23.46 -13.02 5.94
CA ASP A 276 -24.83 -12.48 5.86
C ASP A 276 -24.86 -10.95 6.06
N ARG A 277 -24.11 -10.44 7.06
CA ARG A 277 -23.98 -8.99 7.28
C ARG A 277 -23.27 -8.27 6.14
N LEU A 278 -22.25 -8.91 5.54
CA LEU A 278 -21.53 -8.35 4.39
C LEU A 278 -22.41 -8.31 3.13
N PHE A 279 -23.23 -9.34 2.92
CA PHE A 279 -24.09 -9.50 1.74
C PHE A 279 -25.35 -8.62 1.80
N GLN A 280 -25.77 -8.20 3.00
CA GLN A 280 -26.96 -7.38 3.22
C GLN A 280 -26.95 -6.09 2.39
N GLY A 281 -27.95 -5.94 1.50
CA GLY A 281 -28.09 -4.77 0.63
C GLY A 281 -27.08 -4.70 -0.53
N LYS A 282 -26.27 -5.75 -0.78
CA LYS A 282 -25.29 -5.79 -1.86
C LYS A 282 -25.76 -6.64 -3.04
N THR A 283 -25.26 -6.34 -4.23
CA THR A 283 -25.43 -7.20 -5.40
C THR A 283 -24.35 -8.29 -5.39
N LEU A 284 -24.76 -9.55 -5.30
CA LEU A 284 -23.85 -10.69 -5.35
C LEU A 284 -23.60 -11.09 -6.81
N VAL A 285 -22.33 -11.22 -7.19
CA VAL A 285 -21.92 -11.64 -8.53
C VAL A 285 -20.74 -12.61 -8.46
N CYS A 286 -20.50 -13.36 -9.53
CA CYS A 286 -19.24 -14.06 -9.75
C CYS A 286 -18.99 -14.24 -11.25
N CYS A 287 -17.77 -14.66 -11.61
CA CYS A 287 -17.43 -15.00 -12.98
C CYS A 287 -17.78 -16.47 -13.31
N ARG A 288 -17.82 -16.81 -14.60
CA ARG A 288 -18.10 -18.15 -15.11
C ARG A 288 -17.14 -19.20 -14.53
N THR A 289 -15.83 -18.91 -14.49
CA THR A 289 -14.83 -19.79 -13.87
C THR A 289 -15.13 -20.06 -12.38
N ALA A 290 -15.45 -19.02 -11.59
CA ALA A 290 -15.81 -19.21 -10.18
C ALA A 290 -17.07 -20.07 -10.01
N TRP A 291 -18.11 -19.78 -10.80
CA TRP A 291 -19.38 -20.51 -10.72
C TRP A 291 -19.20 -21.98 -11.10
N ASP A 292 -18.57 -22.26 -12.24
CA ASP A 292 -18.44 -23.61 -12.76
C ASP A 292 -17.50 -24.46 -11.87
N ASP A 293 -16.41 -23.90 -11.33
CA ASP A 293 -15.54 -24.62 -10.38
C ASP A 293 -16.24 -24.89 -9.03
N PHE A 294 -17.05 -23.96 -8.53
CA PHE A 294 -17.89 -24.18 -7.35
C PHE A 294 -18.92 -25.29 -7.56
N ASN A 295 -19.61 -25.33 -8.72
CA ASN A 295 -20.61 -26.37 -8.99
C ASN A 295 -19.95 -27.76 -9.12
N LYS A 296 -18.79 -27.88 -9.79
CA LYS A 296 -18.02 -29.15 -9.83
C LYS A 296 -17.71 -29.68 -8.43
N ILE A 297 -17.35 -28.80 -7.49
CA ILE A 297 -17.08 -29.16 -6.09
C ILE A 297 -18.37 -29.62 -5.39
N ILE A 298 -19.48 -28.91 -5.58
CA ILE A 298 -20.79 -29.28 -4.99
C ILE A 298 -21.31 -30.60 -5.56
N ASP A 299 -21.18 -30.86 -6.85
CA ASP A 299 -21.60 -32.10 -7.49
C ASP A 299 -20.86 -33.30 -6.90
N ILE A 300 -19.52 -33.20 -6.79
CA ILE A 300 -18.63 -34.28 -6.33
C ILE A 300 -18.68 -34.48 -4.80
N LEU A 301 -18.76 -33.41 -4.00
CA LEU A 301 -18.59 -33.48 -2.53
C LEU A 301 -19.81 -33.05 -1.71
N GLY A 302 -20.68 -32.20 -2.25
CA GLY A 302 -21.80 -31.60 -1.50
C GLY A 302 -22.89 -32.60 -1.16
N GLY A 303 -23.35 -32.60 0.09
CA GLY A 303 -24.52 -33.38 0.51
C GLY A 303 -25.86 -32.76 0.08
N PRO A 304 -26.99 -33.41 0.44
CA PRO A 304 -28.35 -32.91 0.12
C PRO A 304 -28.64 -31.47 0.58
N LEU A 305 -28.30 -31.10 1.82
CA LEU A 305 -28.55 -29.76 2.37
C LEU A 305 -27.59 -28.72 1.77
N GLU A 306 -26.33 -29.09 1.54
CA GLU A 306 -25.34 -28.24 0.85
C GLU A 306 -25.76 -27.98 -0.61
N LYS A 307 -26.31 -28.99 -1.30
CA LYS A 307 -26.91 -28.86 -2.63
C LYS A 307 -28.20 -28.01 -2.62
N GLN A 308 -29.06 -28.15 -1.61
CA GLN A 308 -30.23 -27.29 -1.43
C GLN A 308 -29.85 -25.82 -1.21
N ARG A 309 -28.87 -25.54 -0.32
CA ARG A 309 -28.36 -24.18 -0.09
C ARG A 309 -27.63 -23.62 -1.33
N THR A 310 -27.02 -24.46 -2.15
CA THR A 310 -26.46 -24.08 -3.46
C THR A 310 -27.53 -23.66 -4.46
N ALA A 311 -28.67 -24.34 -4.49
CA ALA A 311 -29.80 -23.92 -5.33
C ALA A 311 -30.33 -22.53 -4.93
N LEU A 312 -30.47 -22.26 -3.63
CA LEU A 312 -30.86 -20.94 -3.13
C LEU A 312 -29.80 -19.86 -3.44
N LEU A 313 -28.51 -20.16 -3.27
CA LEU A 313 -27.42 -19.24 -3.61
C LEU A 313 -27.42 -18.87 -5.11
N LYS A 314 -27.76 -19.82 -5.99
CA LYS A 314 -27.88 -19.62 -7.43
C LYS A 314 -28.94 -18.58 -7.82
N GLU A 315 -29.99 -18.43 -7.02
CA GLU A 315 -31.05 -17.44 -7.25
C GLU A 315 -30.63 -16.03 -6.80
N MET A 316 -29.71 -15.92 -5.84
CA MET A 316 -29.18 -14.64 -5.34
C MET A 316 -28.04 -14.06 -6.18
N ILE A 317 -27.27 -14.91 -6.87
CA ILE A 317 -25.99 -14.54 -7.50
C ILE A 317 -26.11 -14.36 -9.02
N LYS A 318 -25.50 -13.31 -9.56
CA LYS A 318 -25.41 -13.09 -11.02
C LYS A 318 -24.08 -13.59 -11.56
N VAL A 319 -24.12 -14.61 -12.42
CA VAL A 319 -22.94 -15.18 -13.08
C VAL A 319 -22.66 -14.40 -14.38
N TYR A 320 -21.42 -13.94 -14.55
CA TYR A 320 -20.98 -13.15 -15.70
C TYR A 320 -19.85 -13.86 -16.49
N PRO A 321 -19.67 -13.56 -17.79
CA PRO A 321 -18.46 -13.94 -18.53
C PRO A 321 -17.15 -13.48 -17.85
N ASP A 322 -16.10 -14.29 -17.93
CA ASP A 322 -14.80 -14.04 -17.25
C ASP A 322 -14.05 -12.79 -17.76
N ASP A 323 -14.43 -12.26 -18.92
CA ASP A 323 -13.92 -11.05 -19.56
C ASP A 323 -14.75 -9.77 -19.27
N SER A 324 -15.83 -9.90 -18.48
CA SER A 324 -16.70 -8.78 -18.13
C SER A 324 -15.95 -7.66 -17.40
N GLY A 325 -16.27 -6.41 -17.76
CA GLY A 325 -15.56 -5.22 -17.31
C GLY A 325 -14.36 -4.83 -18.19
N GLY A 326 -14.01 -5.64 -19.20
CA GLY A 326 -13.03 -5.30 -20.24
C GLY A 326 -11.64 -5.90 -20.02
N ALA A 327 -10.60 -5.20 -20.46
CA ALA A 327 -9.21 -5.64 -20.30
C ALA A 327 -8.70 -5.40 -18.86
N ASP A 328 -7.67 -6.16 -18.47
CA ASP A 328 -6.93 -5.92 -17.23
C ASP A 328 -6.10 -4.63 -17.34
N ASP A 329 -6.13 -3.81 -16.29
CA ASP A 329 -5.48 -2.51 -16.19
C ASP A 329 -4.22 -2.56 -15.30
N TYR A 330 -3.24 -1.67 -15.52
CA TYR A 330 -1.93 -1.78 -14.87
C TYR A 330 -2.02 -1.73 -13.32
N PRO A 331 -1.33 -2.62 -12.56
CA PRO A 331 -0.43 -3.71 -12.98
C PRO A 331 -1.07 -5.11 -13.17
N ARG A 332 -2.41 -5.26 -13.18
CA ARG A 332 -3.09 -6.58 -13.25
C ARG A 332 -2.64 -7.49 -14.42
N PRO A 333 -2.32 -6.98 -15.65
CA PRO A 333 -1.75 -7.80 -16.71
C PRO A 333 -0.47 -8.53 -16.28
N ASN A 334 0.45 -7.81 -15.62
CA ASN A 334 1.80 -8.27 -15.26
C ASN A 334 1.85 -9.31 -14.15
N LEU A 335 0.72 -9.61 -13.49
CA LEU A 335 0.65 -10.63 -12.44
C LEU A 335 1.00 -12.02 -13.00
N LYS A 336 2.21 -12.52 -12.66
CA LYS A 336 2.73 -13.78 -13.19
C LYS A 336 2.17 -14.97 -12.40
N ILE A 337 1.71 -15.99 -13.12
CA ILE A 337 1.15 -17.23 -12.58
C ILE A 337 2.31 -18.08 -12.05
N ARG A 338 2.46 -18.15 -10.73
CA ARG A 338 3.52 -18.91 -10.01
C ARG A 338 3.19 -19.04 -8.53
N GLY A 339 3.60 -20.15 -7.91
CA GLY A 339 3.38 -20.40 -6.48
C GLY A 339 1.89 -20.38 -6.11
N HIS A 340 1.49 -19.48 -5.21
CA HIS A 340 0.09 -19.30 -4.81
C HIS A 340 -0.74 -18.52 -5.83
N VAL A 341 -0.13 -17.84 -6.81
CA VAL A 341 -0.85 -17.17 -7.90
C VAL A 341 -1.22 -18.21 -8.97
N ARG A 342 -2.36 -18.87 -8.77
CA ARG A 342 -2.96 -19.84 -9.71
C ARG A 342 -3.83 -19.14 -10.75
N LEU A 343 -3.97 -19.76 -11.94
CA LEU A 343 -4.74 -19.19 -13.07
C LEU A 343 -6.20 -18.87 -12.69
N GLY A 344 -6.95 -19.83 -12.15
CA GLY A 344 -8.35 -19.60 -11.76
C GLY A 344 -8.50 -18.44 -10.78
N SER A 345 -7.67 -18.38 -9.74
CA SER A 345 -7.66 -17.26 -8.79
C SER A 345 -7.30 -15.92 -9.46
N LYS A 346 -6.35 -15.88 -10.42
CA LYS A 346 -6.10 -14.66 -11.22
C LYS A 346 -7.35 -14.21 -11.97
N VAL A 347 -8.05 -15.13 -12.65
CA VAL A 347 -9.29 -14.82 -13.40
C VAL A 347 -10.36 -14.24 -12.48
N ILE A 348 -10.63 -14.90 -11.34
CA ILE A 348 -11.68 -14.51 -10.39
C ILE A 348 -11.42 -13.13 -9.78
N PHE A 349 -10.19 -12.85 -9.35
CA PHE A 349 -9.83 -11.57 -8.76
C PHE A 349 -9.72 -10.45 -9.81
N ASN A 350 -9.25 -10.74 -11.03
CA ASN A 350 -9.23 -9.77 -12.13
C ASN A 350 -10.63 -9.40 -12.63
N PHE A 351 -11.56 -10.35 -12.67
CA PHE A 351 -12.98 -10.06 -12.91
C PHE A 351 -13.52 -9.08 -11.86
N GLY A 352 -13.39 -9.41 -10.56
CA GLY A 352 -13.86 -8.55 -9.47
C GLY A 352 -13.25 -7.14 -9.50
N HIS A 353 -11.96 -7.02 -9.83
CA HIS A 353 -11.29 -5.74 -10.03
C HIS A 353 -11.93 -4.91 -11.14
N ARG A 354 -12.08 -5.46 -12.36
CA ARG A 354 -12.58 -4.73 -13.53
C ARG A 354 -14.01 -4.21 -13.34
N ILE A 355 -14.88 -4.96 -12.67
CA ILE A 355 -16.25 -4.53 -12.35
C ILE A 355 -16.36 -3.70 -11.06
N LYS A 356 -15.24 -3.38 -10.40
CA LYS A 356 -15.15 -2.64 -9.13
C LYS A 356 -15.97 -3.27 -7.99
N ALA A 357 -15.94 -4.60 -7.88
CA ALA A 357 -16.65 -5.38 -6.88
C ALA A 357 -15.69 -5.97 -5.84
N LEU A 358 -15.93 -5.68 -4.56
CA LEU A 358 -15.15 -6.21 -3.44
C LEU A 358 -15.17 -7.75 -3.50
N THR A 359 -13.99 -8.35 -3.67
CA THR A 359 -13.89 -9.81 -3.82
C THR A 359 -13.94 -10.47 -2.45
N VAL A 360 -14.80 -11.46 -2.26
CA VAL A 360 -14.97 -12.18 -1.00
C VAL A 360 -14.34 -13.56 -1.16
N SER A 361 -13.34 -13.89 -0.34
CA SER A 361 -12.54 -15.12 -0.49
C SER A 361 -11.82 -15.50 0.81
N ALA A 362 -11.48 -16.79 1.00
CA ALA A 362 -10.54 -17.26 2.01
C ALA A 362 -9.10 -17.44 1.46
N ASN A 363 -8.85 -17.12 0.18
CA ASN A 363 -7.57 -17.34 -0.49
C ASN A 363 -6.55 -16.22 -0.20
N GLU A 364 -6.24 -16.02 1.08
CA GLU A 364 -5.28 -15.03 1.56
C GLU A 364 -3.87 -15.25 0.96
N GLY A 365 -3.50 -16.51 0.70
CA GLY A 365 -2.24 -16.87 0.02
C GLY A 365 -2.14 -16.33 -1.42
N PHE A 366 -3.24 -16.28 -2.19
CA PHE A 366 -3.25 -15.60 -3.50
C PHE A 366 -3.05 -14.10 -3.33
N VAL A 367 -3.78 -13.45 -2.41
CA VAL A 367 -3.70 -12.01 -2.18
C VAL A 367 -2.29 -11.59 -1.75
N ARG A 368 -1.69 -12.34 -0.82
CA ARG A 368 -0.31 -12.12 -0.34
C ARG A 368 0.71 -12.28 -1.48
N ALA A 369 0.56 -13.30 -2.33
CA ALA A 369 1.45 -13.54 -3.46
C ALA A 369 1.21 -12.62 -4.68
N ALA A 370 0.03 -11.99 -4.78
CA ALA A 370 -0.23 -10.90 -5.72
C ALA A 370 0.40 -9.59 -5.23
N LEU A 371 0.24 -9.26 -3.94
CA LEU A 371 0.87 -8.09 -3.30
C LEU A 371 2.41 -8.14 -3.41
N GLN A 372 3.02 -9.31 -3.21
CA GLN A 372 4.45 -9.55 -3.44
C GLN A 372 4.91 -9.35 -4.89
N GLN A 373 3.98 -9.36 -5.85
CA GLN A 373 4.22 -9.02 -7.26
C GLN A 373 3.76 -7.59 -7.61
N GLY A 374 3.46 -6.78 -6.60
CA GLY A 374 3.01 -5.40 -6.77
C GLY A 374 1.55 -5.26 -7.18
N VAL A 375 0.69 -6.26 -6.98
CA VAL A 375 -0.72 -6.23 -7.40
C VAL A 375 -1.65 -6.30 -6.18
N THR A 376 -2.28 -5.18 -5.85
CA THR A 376 -3.35 -5.08 -4.85
C THR A 376 -4.73 -5.34 -5.44
N TYR A 377 -5.61 -5.95 -4.65
CA TYR A 377 -7.03 -6.14 -4.94
C TYR A 377 -7.88 -5.64 -3.77
N ALA A 378 -9.07 -5.09 -4.05
CA ALA A 378 -10.07 -4.87 -3.01
C ALA A 378 -10.70 -6.22 -2.63
N VAL A 379 -10.39 -6.70 -1.43
CA VAL A 379 -10.77 -8.04 -0.96
C VAL A 379 -11.29 -8.00 0.49
N PHE A 380 -12.32 -8.79 0.76
CA PHE A 380 -12.72 -9.19 2.11
C PHE A 380 -12.25 -10.63 2.34
N ILE A 381 -11.34 -10.82 3.30
CA ILE A 381 -10.88 -12.15 3.69
C ILE A 381 -11.76 -12.70 4.81
N HIS A 382 -12.26 -13.93 4.63
CA HIS A 382 -12.91 -14.71 5.68
C HIS A 382 -12.09 -15.96 5.99
N GLU A 383 -12.30 -16.57 7.17
CA GLU A 383 -11.68 -17.87 7.47
C GLU A 383 -12.25 -18.96 6.55
N SER A 384 -11.41 -19.92 6.17
CA SER A 384 -11.83 -21.04 5.32
C SER A 384 -12.67 -22.05 6.09
N ARG A 385 -13.73 -22.54 5.45
CA ARG A 385 -14.66 -23.57 5.94
C ARG A 385 -15.03 -24.49 4.78
N ALA A 386 -14.72 -25.78 4.88
CA ALA A 386 -14.98 -26.77 3.84
C ALA A 386 -16.43 -27.27 3.86
N LEU A 387 -16.87 -27.93 2.78
CA LEU A 387 -18.08 -28.75 2.76
C LEU A 387 -17.87 -29.99 3.64
N THR A 388 -18.91 -30.40 4.38
CA THR A 388 -18.80 -31.41 5.43
C THR A 388 -19.92 -32.45 5.46
N GLU A 389 -21.08 -32.19 4.86
CA GLU A 389 -22.25 -33.08 4.95
C GLU A 389 -21.92 -34.51 4.46
N GLY A 390 -21.21 -34.62 3.33
CA GLY A 390 -20.70 -35.89 2.78
C GLY A 390 -19.60 -36.59 3.61
N LYS A 391 -19.23 -36.05 4.78
CA LYS A 391 -18.26 -36.63 5.74
C LYS A 391 -18.84 -36.86 7.14
N GLU A 392 -19.94 -36.21 7.51
CA GLU A 392 -20.61 -36.35 8.81
C GLU A 392 -20.93 -37.82 9.14
N SER A 393 -21.33 -38.62 8.14
CA SER A 393 -21.57 -40.08 8.26
C SER A 393 -20.34 -40.91 8.67
N THR A 394 -19.15 -40.31 8.69
CA THR A 394 -17.89 -40.94 9.10
C THR A 394 -17.20 -40.22 10.26
N GLY A 395 -17.81 -39.14 10.78
CA GLY A 395 -17.35 -38.40 11.95
C GLY A 395 -18.13 -38.78 13.21
N THR A 396 -17.61 -38.39 14.37
CA THR A 396 -18.30 -38.50 15.66
C THR A 396 -18.98 -37.17 15.96
N LYS A 397 -20.31 -37.17 16.07
CA LYS A 397 -21.05 -36.00 16.53
C LYS A 397 -20.77 -35.75 18.02
N ILE A 398 -20.64 -34.49 18.41
CA ILE A 398 -20.45 -34.04 19.80
C ILE A 398 -21.53 -33.03 20.18
N ASP A 399 -21.69 -32.80 21.48
CA ASP A 399 -22.45 -31.65 21.99
C ASP A 399 -21.51 -30.43 22.10
N LEU A 400 -22.08 -29.22 22.01
CA LEU A 400 -21.38 -27.92 22.12
C LEU A 400 -21.89 -27.13 23.34
#